data_AF-A0AAU8GDU6-F1
#
_entry.id   AF-A0AAU8GDU6-F1
#
_cell.length_a   1.000
_cell.length_b   1.000
_cell.length_c   1.000
_cell.angle_alpha   90.00
_cell.angle_beta   90.00
_cell.angle_gamma   90.00
#
_symmetry.space_group_name_H-M   'P 1'
#
loop_
_entity.id
_entity.type
_entity.pdbx_description
1 polymer ?
#
loop_
_entity_poly.entity_id
_entity_poly.type
_entity_poly.pdbx_seq_one_letter_code
_entity_poly.pdbx_strand_id
1 'polypeptide(L)'
;MRSFKSSRSTRPKQTEAVGYDHLSGQWLTFYTIASKFSHKAKPDERDDLLHDIIITLADVERNNGYHPFTETAMYRIASRAQALYWRKRYRIDNGLTCGDCSKAQRQKCKENWLFSACPKAVKLESLNKPVIDDEGNTTELGDLIADDRALDLDAWLDAGTFLLHCPDRLIAIAEKRRDGQALTNAEMIYLCRFRKMEQQRLFEGERFRPYSATNTVGASAMPANCG
;
A
#
# COMPACT_ATOMS: atom_id res chain seq x y z
N MET A 1 -40.53 14.17 -6.95
CA MET A 1 -39.27 14.10 -6.19
C MET A 1 -39.50 13.29 -4.92
N ARG A 2 -38.98 12.06 -4.85
CA ARG A 2 -39.13 11.19 -3.66
C ARG A 2 -37.93 11.41 -2.75
N SER A 3 -38.19 11.90 -1.54
CA SER A 3 -37.18 12.09 -0.50
C SER A 3 -36.70 10.74 0.00
N PHE A 4 -35.44 10.39 -0.30
CA PHE A 4 -34.75 9.28 0.36
C PHE A 4 -34.42 9.72 1.79
N LYS A 5 -35.20 9.26 2.77
CA LYS A 5 -34.87 9.41 4.19
C LYS A 5 -33.64 8.55 4.46
N SER A 6 -32.54 9.18 4.86
CA SER A 6 -31.37 8.49 5.37
C SER A 6 -31.73 7.76 6.66
N SER A 7 -31.72 6.44 6.63
CA SER A 7 -31.71 5.62 7.83
C SER A 7 -30.41 5.93 8.56
N ARG A 8 -30.49 6.68 9.67
CA ARG A 8 -29.39 6.82 10.63
C ARG A 8 -29.01 5.41 11.08
N SER A 9 -27.91 4.89 10.55
CA SER A 9 -27.25 3.72 11.10
C SER A 9 -26.95 4.05 12.56
N THR A 10 -27.66 3.41 13.48
CA THR A 10 -27.37 3.47 14.90
C THR A 10 -25.96 2.90 15.06
N ARG A 11 -24.99 3.80 15.26
CA ARG A 11 -23.63 3.44 15.62
C ARG A 11 -23.75 2.49 16.82
N PRO A 12 -23.31 1.21 16.73
CA PRO A 12 -23.38 0.33 17.88
C PRO A 12 -22.69 1.02 19.04
N LYS A 13 -23.42 1.12 20.16
CA LYS A 13 -22.95 1.70 21.40
C LYS A 13 -21.63 1.00 21.72
N GLN A 14 -20.54 1.75 21.87
CA GLN A 14 -19.26 1.20 22.29
C GLN A 14 -19.53 0.37 23.55
N THR A 15 -19.28 -0.93 23.44
CA THR A 15 -19.35 -1.86 24.58
C THR A 15 -18.46 -1.31 25.68
N GLU A 16 -18.95 -1.40 26.92
CA GLU A 16 -18.27 -0.97 28.14
C GLU A 16 -16.77 -1.25 28.06
N ALA A 17 -15.94 -0.27 28.43
CA ALA A 17 -14.49 -0.42 28.42
C ALA A 17 -14.11 -1.67 29.22
N VAL A 18 -13.79 -2.75 28.50
CA VAL A 18 -13.44 -4.05 29.07
C VAL A 18 -12.02 -3.90 29.65
N GLY A 19 -11.93 -3.34 30.85
CA GLY A 19 -10.67 -3.12 31.56
C GLY A 19 -9.95 -4.44 31.87
N TYR A 20 -8.66 -4.38 32.17
CA TYR A 20 -7.80 -5.57 32.27
C TYR A 20 -7.98 -6.41 33.55
N ASP A 21 -8.92 -6.05 34.44
CA ASP A 21 -9.08 -6.64 35.77
C ASP A 21 -9.58 -8.10 35.75
N HIS A 22 -10.15 -8.55 34.63
CA HIS A 22 -10.66 -9.91 34.45
C HIS A 22 -9.64 -10.85 33.79
N LEU A 23 -8.43 -10.38 33.46
CA LEU A 23 -7.41 -11.22 32.83
C LEU A 23 -6.89 -12.27 33.82
N SER A 24 -6.81 -13.53 33.36
CA SER A 24 -6.29 -14.65 34.14
C SER A 24 -5.25 -15.46 33.36
N GLY A 25 -4.40 -16.20 34.07
CA GLY A 25 -3.39 -17.08 33.46
C GLY A 25 -2.32 -16.30 32.68
N GLN A 26 -1.92 -16.82 31.51
CA GLN A 26 -0.87 -16.25 30.65
C GLN A 26 -1.15 -14.79 30.25
N TRP A 27 -2.42 -14.45 30.01
CA TRP A 27 -2.81 -13.10 29.62
C TRP A 27 -2.54 -12.06 30.71
N LEU A 28 -2.72 -12.42 31.98
CA LEU A 28 -2.36 -11.55 33.11
C LEU A 28 -0.84 -11.34 33.16
N THR A 29 -0.06 -12.40 32.94
CA THR A 29 1.41 -12.30 32.84
C THR A 29 1.83 -11.38 31.70
N PHE A 30 1.23 -11.52 30.51
CA PHE A 30 1.53 -10.64 29.37
C PHE A 30 1.17 -9.19 29.65
N TYR A 31 0.00 -8.95 30.23
CA TYR A 31 -0.44 -7.61 30.62
C TYR A 31 0.51 -6.96 31.64
N THR A 32 0.90 -7.68 32.70
CA THR A 32 1.82 -7.16 33.72
C THR A 32 3.20 -6.80 33.15
N ILE A 33 3.66 -7.50 32.11
CA ILE A 33 4.89 -7.15 31.41
C ILE A 33 4.65 -5.96 30.47
N ALA A 34 3.59 -5.99 29.65
CA ALA A 34 3.28 -4.95 28.68
C ALA A 34 3.03 -3.57 29.33
N SER A 35 2.31 -3.54 30.44
CA SER A 35 2.05 -2.33 31.24
C SER A 35 3.34 -1.64 31.73
N LYS A 36 4.42 -2.40 31.97
CA LYS A 36 5.75 -1.83 32.30
C LYS A 36 6.42 -1.13 31.11
N PHE A 37 5.91 -1.28 29.90
CA PHE A 37 6.43 -0.65 28.68
C PHE A 37 5.48 0.38 28.06
N SER A 38 4.17 0.27 28.29
CA SER A 38 3.15 1.12 27.66
C SER A 38 3.43 2.62 27.80
N HIS A 39 3.85 3.06 28.99
CA HIS A 39 4.18 4.46 29.27
C HIS A 39 5.34 5.02 28.44
N LYS A 40 6.11 4.17 27.76
CA LYS A 40 7.22 4.56 26.88
C LYS A 40 6.78 4.86 25.45
N ALA A 41 5.49 4.74 25.13
CA ALA A 41 4.90 5.26 23.90
C ALA A 41 4.46 6.73 24.05
N LYS A 42 3.97 7.32 22.95
CA LYS A 42 3.28 8.62 23.01
C LYS A 42 2.02 8.46 23.89
N PRO A 43 1.57 9.51 24.61
CA PRO A 43 0.43 9.41 25.53
C PRO A 43 -0.82 8.78 24.90
N ASP A 44 -1.13 9.15 23.67
CA ASP A 44 -2.33 8.69 22.95
C ASP A 44 -2.21 7.26 22.39
N GLU A 45 -1.01 6.67 22.40
CA GLU A 45 -0.71 5.33 21.84
C GLU A 45 -0.16 4.36 22.89
N ARG A 46 -0.33 4.69 24.18
CA ARG A 46 0.10 3.79 25.27
C ARG A 46 -0.63 2.46 25.21
N ASP A 47 -1.92 2.50 24.91
CA ASP A 47 -2.74 1.31 24.78
C ASP A 47 -2.37 0.52 23.52
N ASP A 48 -2.05 1.19 22.41
CA ASP A 48 -1.57 0.51 21.19
C ASP A 48 -0.28 -0.27 21.45
N LEU A 49 0.71 0.35 22.09
CA LEU A 49 1.96 -0.34 22.44
C LEU A 49 1.70 -1.49 23.43
N LEU A 50 0.79 -1.31 24.38
CA LEU A 50 0.42 -2.34 25.34
C LEU A 50 -0.15 -3.56 24.60
N HIS A 51 -1.13 -3.35 23.72
CA HIS A 51 -1.76 -4.42 22.95
C HIS A 51 -0.79 -5.08 21.98
N ASP A 52 0.05 -4.32 21.29
CA ASP A 52 1.11 -4.85 20.41
C ASP A 52 2.04 -5.79 21.17
N ILE A 53 2.45 -5.44 22.39
CA ILE A 53 3.28 -6.31 23.23
C ILE A 53 2.50 -7.58 23.61
N ILE A 54 1.24 -7.46 24.04
CA ILE A 54 0.43 -8.62 24.43
C ILE A 54 0.26 -9.59 23.25
N ILE A 55 -0.11 -9.09 22.07
CA ILE A 55 -0.31 -9.91 20.87
C ILE A 55 1.01 -10.57 20.46
N THR A 56 2.12 -9.83 20.45
CA THR A 56 3.42 -10.40 20.08
C THR A 56 3.90 -11.47 21.07
N LEU A 57 3.62 -11.33 22.36
CA LEU A 57 3.91 -12.37 23.34
C LEU A 57 3.06 -13.63 23.10
N ALA A 58 1.75 -13.47 22.87
CA ALA A 58 0.85 -14.59 22.60
C ALA A 58 1.23 -15.34 21.31
N ASP A 59 1.58 -14.61 20.25
CA ASP A 59 2.02 -15.21 18.99
C ASP A 59 3.36 -15.93 19.13
N VAL A 60 4.31 -15.38 19.89
CA VAL A 60 5.58 -16.06 20.15
C VAL A 60 5.35 -17.30 21.00
N GLU A 61 4.55 -17.24 22.05
CA GLU A 61 4.24 -18.40 22.91
C GLU A 61 3.60 -19.53 22.09
N ARG A 62 2.60 -19.21 21.25
CA ARG A 62 1.94 -20.18 20.35
C ARG A 62 2.94 -20.87 19.43
N ASN A 63 3.98 -20.15 19.01
CA ASN A 63 5.01 -20.65 18.08
C ASN A 63 6.27 -21.19 18.79
N ASN A 64 6.34 -21.15 20.13
CA ASN A 64 7.54 -21.52 20.90
C ASN A 64 7.73 -23.04 21.08
N GLY A 65 6.80 -23.85 20.55
CA GLY A 65 6.80 -25.30 20.69
C GLY A 65 6.68 -25.74 22.15
N TYR A 66 7.49 -26.71 22.57
CA TYR A 66 7.48 -27.25 23.94
C TYR A 66 8.42 -26.53 24.90
N HIS A 67 9.08 -25.45 24.47
CA HIS A 67 10.01 -24.72 25.33
C HIS A 67 9.24 -23.83 26.32
N PRO A 68 9.65 -23.78 27.60
CA PRO A 68 9.03 -22.90 28.56
C PRO A 68 9.22 -21.44 28.13
N PHE A 69 8.15 -20.67 28.12
CA PHE A 69 8.21 -19.26 27.78
C PHE A 69 8.60 -18.45 29.01
N THR A 70 9.90 -18.14 29.13
CA THR A 70 10.45 -17.49 30.32
C THR A 70 10.14 -16.00 30.37
N GLU A 71 9.99 -15.46 31.58
CA GLU A 71 9.75 -14.02 31.78
C GLU A 71 10.84 -13.15 31.14
N THR A 72 12.11 -13.60 31.16
CA THR A 72 13.23 -12.89 30.52
C THR A 72 13.08 -12.82 29.00
N ALA A 73 12.55 -13.86 28.36
CA ALA A 73 12.23 -13.84 26.94
C ALA A 73 11.08 -12.85 26.66
N MET A 74 10.05 -12.84 27.50
CA MET A 74 8.95 -11.88 27.39
C MET A 74 9.44 -10.43 27.50
N TYR A 75 10.32 -10.12 28.46
CA TYR A 75 10.95 -8.79 28.58
C TYR A 75 11.76 -8.38 27.34
N ARG A 76 12.48 -9.33 26.73
CA ARG A 76 13.23 -9.07 25.49
C ARG A 76 12.28 -8.78 24.32
N ILE A 77 11.17 -9.51 24.22
CA ILE A 77 10.15 -9.29 23.19
C ILE A 77 9.49 -7.93 23.40
N ALA A 78 9.08 -7.60 24.63
CA ALA A 78 8.49 -6.29 24.96
C ALA A 78 9.45 -5.13 24.63
N SER A 79 10.73 -5.26 24.98
CA SER A 79 11.77 -4.28 24.61
C SER A 79 11.93 -4.14 23.09
N ARG A 80 11.89 -5.25 22.35
CA ARG A 80 11.94 -5.24 20.88
C ARG A 80 10.70 -4.58 20.27
N ALA A 81 9.50 -4.89 20.76
CA ALA A 81 8.25 -4.28 20.33
C ALA A 81 8.28 -2.76 20.55
N GLN A 82 8.73 -2.30 21.72
CA GLN A 82 8.94 -0.89 22.01
C GLN A 82 9.91 -0.23 21.01
N ALA A 83 11.03 -0.89 20.68
CA ALA A 83 11.97 -0.37 19.69
C ALA A 83 11.37 -0.33 18.27
N LEU A 84 10.54 -1.30 17.90
CA LEU A 84 9.82 -1.31 16.63
C LEU A 84 8.76 -0.20 16.56
N TYR A 85 8.04 0.04 17.64
CA TYR A 85 7.11 1.17 17.77
C TYR A 85 7.83 2.50 17.48
N TRP A 86 8.96 2.78 18.13
CA TRP A 86 9.70 4.01 17.91
C TRP A 86 10.30 4.11 16.50
N ARG A 87 10.70 2.98 15.89
CA ARG A 87 11.14 2.97 14.47
C ARG A 87 9.99 3.30 13.52
N LYS A 88 8.81 2.71 13.73
CA LYS A 88 7.61 2.99 12.94
C LYS A 88 7.22 4.45 13.07
N ARG A 89 7.24 4.98 14.30
CA ARG A 89 6.94 6.38 14.57
C ARG A 89 7.96 7.32 13.94
N TYR A 90 9.25 7.04 14.06
CA TYR A 90 10.30 7.85 13.45
C TYR A 90 10.15 7.93 11.92
N ARG A 91 9.74 6.83 11.28
CA ARG A 91 9.39 6.82 9.84
C ARG A 91 8.19 7.71 9.52
N ILE A 92 7.15 7.71 10.35
CA ILE A 92 5.97 8.55 10.14
C ILE A 92 6.31 10.03 10.39
N ASP A 93 7.11 10.33 11.40
CA ASP A 93 7.39 11.72 11.78
C ASP A 93 8.46 12.37 10.87
N ASN A 94 9.43 11.58 10.36
CA ASN A 94 10.56 12.09 9.57
C ASN A 94 10.58 11.60 8.11
N GLY A 95 9.63 10.73 7.73
CA GLY A 95 9.55 10.16 6.38
C GLY A 95 10.76 9.31 5.98
N LEU A 96 11.50 8.74 6.94
CA LEU A 96 12.77 8.06 6.65
C LEU A 96 12.97 6.76 7.43
N THR A 97 13.59 5.76 6.78
CA THR A 97 13.86 4.42 7.37
C THR A 97 15.35 4.11 7.47
N CYS A 98 16.03 4.63 8.52
CA CYS A 98 17.44 4.30 8.76
C CYS A 98 17.71 2.80 8.98
N GLY A 99 16.68 2.00 9.30
CA GLY A 99 16.78 0.55 9.46
C GLY A 99 17.35 -0.14 8.21
N ASP A 100 16.99 0.37 7.04
CA ASP A 100 17.36 -0.19 5.72
C ASP A 100 18.76 0.23 5.27
N CYS A 101 19.39 1.17 5.98
CA CYS A 101 20.77 1.58 5.72
C CYS A 101 21.77 0.62 6.39
N SER A 102 22.95 0.48 5.77
CA SER A 102 24.02 -0.33 6.32
C SER A 102 24.56 0.26 7.64
N LYS A 103 25.23 -0.57 8.46
CA LYS A 103 25.86 -0.12 9.71
C LYS A 103 26.86 1.02 9.46
N ALA A 104 27.68 0.89 8.41
CA ALA A 104 28.66 1.92 8.04
C ALA A 104 27.99 3.23 7.60
N GLN A 105 26.89 3.17 6.85
CA GLN A 105 26.13 4.37 6.46
C GLN A 105 25.55 5.08 7.70
N ARG A 106 24.90 4.35 8.60
CA ARG A 106 24.35 4.93 9.83
C ARG A 106 25.43 5.56 10.71
N GLN A 107 26.60 4.93 10.79
CA GLN A 107 27.74 5.46 11.53
C GLN A 107 28.21 6.80 10.94
N LYS A 108 28.41 6.86 9.62
CA LYS A 108 28.75 8.11 8.92
C LYS A 108 27.69 9.21 9.09
N CYS A 109 26.40 8.85 9.05
CA CYS A 109 25.31 9.80 9.30
C CYS A 109 25.34 10.34 10.74
N LYS A 110 25.69 9.51 11.72
CA LYS A 110 25.81 9.91 13.13
C LYS A 110 27.01 10.83 13.35
N GLU A 111 28.15 10.51 12.74
CA GLU A 111 29.38 11.31 12.84
C GLU A 111 29.23 12.70 12.23
N ASN A 112 28.61 12.77 11.04
CA ASN A 112 28.50 14.01 10.27
C ASN A 112 27.12 14.69 10.38
N TRP A 113 26.24 14.21 11.28
CA TRP A 113 24.88 14.71 11.48
C TRP A 113 24.04 14.85 10.19
N LEU A 114 24.11 13.85 9.30
CA LEU A 114 23.49 13.89 7.96
C LEU A 114 22.00 13.49 7.93
N PHE A 115 21.32 13.53 9.08
CA PHE A 115 19.92 13.06 9.16
C PHE A 115 18.95 13.99 8.43
N SER A 116 19.17 15.31 8.49
CA SER A 116 18.35 16.32 7.82
C SER A 116 18.53 16.34 6.30
N ALA A 117 19.71 15.94 5.80
CA ALA A 117 20.07 15.91 4.39
C ALA A 117 20.01 14.50 3.78
N CYS A 118 19.24 13.60 4.39
CA CYS A 118 19.16 12.21 3.94
C CYS A 118 18.46 12.14 2.56
N PRO A 119 19.10 11.61 1.51
CA PRO A 119 18.47 11.50 0.19
C PRO A 119 17.34 10.47 0.14
N LYS A 120 17.23 9.60 1.15
CA LYS A 120 16.13 8.63 1.29
C LYS A 120 14.96 9.17 2.10
N ALA A 121 15.06 10.37 2.67
CA ALA A 121 13.96 10.95 3.43
C ALA A 121 12.88 11.43 2.45
N VAL A 122 11.67 10.92 2.63
CA VAL A 122 10.48 11.39 1.92
C VAL A 122 9.88 12.53 2.72
N LYS A 123 9.75 13.71 2.10
CA LYS A 123 9.10 14.83 2.77
C LYS A 123 7.60 14.54 2.87
N LEU A 124 7.09 14.49 4.09
CA LEU A 124 5.66 14.37 4.33
C LEU A 124 5.05 15.77 4.36
N GLU A 125 4.05 16.00 3.51
CA GLU A 125 3.25 17.23 3.51
C GLU A 125 1.81 16.89 3.90
N SER A 126 1.11 17.87 4.48
CA SER A 126 -0.31 17.72 4.84
C SER A 126 -1.16 17.74 3.57
N LEU A 127 -2.14 16.84 3.46
CA LEU A 127 -3.11 16.86 2.36
C LEU A 127 -4.01 18.10 2.42
N ASN A 128 -4.28 18.62 3.61
CA ASN A 128 -5.07 19.84 3.80
C ASN A 128 -4.22 21.12 3.58
N LYS A 129 -3.03 21.00 3.00
CA LYS A 129 -2.16 22.14 2.70
C LYS A 129 -2.81 22.97 1.60
N PRO A 130 -3.03 24.28 1.78
CA PRO A 130 -3.57 25.13 0.72
C PRO A 130 -2.54 25.29 -0.40
N VAL A 131 -3.00 25.10 -1.63
CA VAL A 131 -2.27 25.30 -2.88
C VAL A 131 -3.02 26.38 -3.66
N ILE A 132 -2.28 27.36 -4.16
CA ILE A 132 -2.84 28.46 -4.96
C ILE A 132 -2.75 28.05 -6.43
N ASP A 133 -3.87 28.12 -7.14
CA ASP A 133 -3.92 27.88 -8.59
C ASP A 133 -3.43 29.12 -9.37
N ASP A 134 -3.34 28.99 -10.70
CA ASP A 134 -2.91 30.08 -11.59
C ASP A 134 -3.91 31.27 -11.62
N GLU A 135 -5.12 31.08 -11.09
CA GLU A 135 -6.21 32.05 -11.05
C GLU A 135 -6.31 32.74 -9.66
N GLY A 136 -5.50 32.31 -8.69
CA GLY A 136 -5.43 32.85 -7.34
C GLY A 136 -6.40 32.23 -6.34
N ASN A 137 -7.13 31.17 -6.69
CA ASN A 137 -7.99 30.44 -5.76
C ASN A 137 -7.18 29.44 -4.93
N THR A 138 -7.64 29.18 -3.70
CA THR A 138 -7.02 28.22 -2.78
C THR A 138 -7.73 26.88 -2.85
N THR A 139 -7.02 25.82 -3.24
CA THR A 139 -7.50 24.43 -3.23
C THR A 139 -6.63 23.60 -2.29
N GLU A 140 -7.16 22.52 -1.70
CA GLU A 140 -6.35 21.64 -0.85
C GLU A 140 -5.46 20.72 -1.70
N LEU A 141 -4.23 20.45 -1.23
CA LEU A 141 -3.30 19.56 -1.94
C LEU A 141 -3.91 18.17 -2.21
N GLY A 142 -4.73 17.66 -1.28
CA GLY A 142 -5.41 16.39 -1.42
C GLY A 142 -6.35 16.32 -2.64
N ASP A 143 -7.01 17.41 -2.99
CA ASP A 143 -7.96 17.46 -4.11
C ASP A 143 -7.25 17.45 -5.48
N LEU A 144 -5.95 17.79 -5.50
CA LEU A 144 -5.13 17.86 -6.72
C LEU A 144 -4.44 16.53 -7.03
N ILE A 145 -4.46 15.56 -6.11
CA ILE A 145 -3.85 14.25 -6.31
C ILE A 145 -4.88 13.34 -7.00
N ALA A 146 -4.59 12.93 -8.23
CA ALA A 146 -5.43 11.96 -8.93
C ALA A 146 -5.43 10.61 -8.20
N ASP A 147 -6.60 9.96 -8.10
CA ASP A 147 -6.68 8.58 -7.64
C ASP A 147 -6.39 7.64 -8.80
N ASP A 148 -5.17 7.07 -8.83
CA ASP A 148 -4.73 6.09 -9.83
C ASP A 148 -5.61 4.81 -9.85
N ARG A 149 -6.50 4.63 -8.87
CA ARG A 149 -7.50 3.55 -8.79
C ARG A 149 -8.92 4.02 -9.05
N ALA A 150 -9.12 5.25 -9.53
CA ALA A 150 -10.44 5.70 -9.94
C ALA A 150 -11.03 4.68 -10.93
N LEU A 151 -12.25 4.22 -10.63
CA LEU A 151 -13.01 3.37 -11.53
C LEU A 151 -13.23 4.14 -12.82
N ASP A 152 -12.66 3.65 -13.91
CA ASP A 152 -13.00 4.10 -15.25
C ASP A 152 -14.46 3.70 -15.51
N LEU A 153 -15.37 4.66 -15.33
CA LEU A 153 -16.81 4.45 -15.45
C LEU A 153 -17.19 4.04 -16.86
N ASP A 154 -16.48 4.55 -17.87
CA ASP A 154 -16.73 4.23 -19.26
C ASP A 154 -16.27 2.80 -19.56
N ALA A 155 -15.06 2.43 -19.12
CA ALA A 155 -14.60 1.05 -19.24
C ALA A 155 -15.51 0.07 -18.47
N TRP A 156 -16.06 0.47 -17.33
CA TRP A 156 -16.99 -0.36 -16.56
C TRP A 156 -18.34 -0.52 -17.26
N LEU A 157 -18.89 0.56 -17.83
CA LEU A 157 -20.12 0.51 -18.63
C LEU A 157 -19.92 -0.30 -19.91
N ASP A 158 -18.79 -0.17 -20.59
CA ASP A 158 -18.44 -0.95 -21.78
C ASP A 158 -18.32 -2.44 -21.44
N ALA A 159 -17.68 -2.78 -20.32
CA ALA A 159 -17.61 -4.17 -19.85
C ALA A 159 -19.00 -4.74 -19.53
N GLY A 160 -19.87 -3.94 -18.89
CA GLY A 160 -21.26 -4.32 -18.62
C GLY A 160 -22.07 -4.53 -19.89
N THR A 161 -21.92 -3.62 -20.86
CA THR A 161 -22.59 -3.69 -22.16
C THR A 161 -22.10 -4.90 -22.95
N PHE A 162 -20.79 -5.18 -22.94
CA PHE A 162 -20.23 -6.38 -23.55
C PHE A 162 -20.83 -7.64 -22.92
N LEU A 163 -20.87 -7.75 -21.59
CA LEU A 163 -21.44 -8.92 -20.91
C LEU A 163 -22.92 -9.15 -21.22
N LEU A 164 -23.72 -8.08 -21.35
CA LEU A 164 -25.13 -8.18 -21.72
C LEU A 164 -25.35 -8.73 -23.14
N HIS A 165 -24.46 -8.39 -24.08
CA HIS A 165 -24.53 -8.84 -25.47
C HIS A 165 -23.67 -10.09 -25.73
N CYS A 166 -22.93 -10.56 -24.72
CA CYS A 166 -22.01 -11.68 -24.83
C CYS A 166 -22.79 -12.99 -24.95
N PRO A 167 -22.46 -13.86 -25.92
CA PRO A 167 -23.10 -15.17 -26.01
C PRO A 167 -22.83 -16.01 -24.75
N ASP A 168 -23.87 -16.63 -24.18
CA ASP A 168 -23.80 -17.47 -22.96
C ASP A 168 -22.69 -18.54 -23.03
N ARG A 169 -22.48 -19.10 -24.22
CA ARG A 169 -21.43 -20.11 -24.47
C ARG A 169 -20.03 -19.57 -24.21
N LEU A 170 -19.78 -18.29 -24.48
CA LEU A 170 -18.49 -17.66 -24.23
C LEU A 170 -18.29 -17.41 -22.72
N ILE A 171 -19.35 -17.04 -22.01
CA ILE A 171 -19.36 -16.87 -20.56
C ILE A 171 -19.03 -18.20 -19.86
N ALA A 172 -19.68 -19.29 -20.25
CA ALA A 172 -19.41 -20.63 -19.72
C ALA A 172 -17.95 -21.08 -19.95
N ILE A 173 -17.38 -20.74 -21.12
CA ILE A 173 -15.95 -20.99 -21.40
C ILE A 173 -15.04 -20.15 -20.49
N ALA A 174 -15.41 -18.90 -20.22
CA ALA A 174 -14.64 -18.01 -19.34
C ALA A 174 -14.66 -18.49 -17.88
N GLU A 175 -15.82 -18.94 -17.37
CA GLU A 175 -15.96 -19.52 -16.03
C GLU A 175 -15.09 -20.76 -15.86
N LYS A 176 -15.10 -21.68 -16.84
CA LYS A 176 -14.21 -22.84 -16.84
C LYS A 176 -12.73 -22.47 -16.77
N ARG A 177 -12.30 -21.41 -17.49
CA ARG A 177 -10.91 -20.92 -17.40
C ARG A 177 -10.59 -20.30 -16.05
N ARG A 178 -11.51 -19.54 -15.46
CA ARG A 178 -11.34 -18.94 -14.12
C ARG A 178 -11.17 -20.03 -13.06
N ASP A 179 -11.96 -21.09 -13.16
CA ASP A 179 -11.98 -22.20 -12.20
C ASP A 179 -10.89 -23.26 -12.50
N GLY A 180 -10.04 -23.03 -13.51
CA GLY A 180 -8.90 -23.88 -13.86
C GLY A 180 -9.25 -25.20 -14.56
N GLN A 181 -10.47 -25.33 -15.10
CA GLN A 181 -10.92 -26.53 -15.79
C GLN A 181 -10.40 -26.60 -17.24
N ALA A 182 -10.13 -27.81 -17.73
CA ALA A 182 -9.70 -28.04 -19.11
C ALA A 182 -10.86 -27.79 -20.09
N LEU A 183 -10.59 -27.05 -21.18
CA LEU A 183 -11.57 -26.83 -22.24
C LEU A 183 -11.64 -28.03 -23.17
N THR A 184 -12.84 -28.33 -23.65
CA THR A 184 -13.04 -29.29 -24.74
C THR A 184 -12.54 -28.73 -26.07
N ASN A 185 -12.24 -29.60 -27.03
CA ASN A 185 -11.77 -29.19 -28.36
C ASN A 185 -12.80 -28.28 -29.08
N ALA A 186 -14.10 -28.55 -28.90
CA ALA A 186 -15.17 -27.72 -29.46
C ALA A 186 -15.19 -26.30 -28.86
N GLU A 187 -14.97 -26.17 -27.55
CA GLU A 187 -14.88 -24.87 -26.85
C GLU A 187 -13.63 -24.10 -27.28
N MET A 188 -12.50 -24.78 -27.45
CA MET A 188 -11.28 -24.17 -27.99
C MET A 188 -11.48 -23.62 -29.41
N ILE A 189 -12.10 -24.39 -30.28
CA ILE A 189 -12.42 -23.96 -31.66
C ILE A 189 -13.36 -22.75 -31.64
N TYR A 190 -14.40 -22.77 -30.79
CA TYR A 190 -15.34 -21.66 -30.64
C TYR A 190 -14.65 -20.38 -30.16
N LEU A 191 -13.83 -20.47 -29.12
CA LEU A 191 -13.03 -19.35 -28.60
C LEU A 191 -12.05 -18.81 -29.65
N CYS A 192 -11.43 -19.68 -30.44
CA CYS A 192 -10.51 -19.29 -31.52
C CYS A 192 -11.24 -18.49 -32.61
N ARG A 193 -12.44 -18.92 -33.02
CA ARG A 193 -13.26 -18.19 -34.00
C ARG A 193 -13.68 -16.83 -33.46
N PHE A 194 -14.13 -16.76 -32.21
CA PHE A 194 -14.53 -15.51 -31.57
C PHE A 194 -13.37 -14.51 -31.49
N ARG A 195 -12.18 -14.95 -31.06
CA ARG A 195 -10.97 -14.10 -31.03
C ARG A 195 -10.57 -13.56 -32.40
N LYS A 196 -10.74 -14.35 -33.47
CA LYS A 196 -10.45 -13.91 -34.84
C LYS A 196 -11.44 -12.88 -35.36
N MET A 197 -12.68 -12.89 -34.87
CA MET A 197 -13.68 -11.88 -35.23
C MET A 197 -13.44 -10.54 -34.51
N GLU A 198 -13.08 -10.57 -33.23
CA GLU A 198 -12.88 -9.38 -32.40
C GLU A 198 -11.51 -8.69 -32.62
N GLN A 199 -10.55 -9.36 -33.27
CA GLN A 199 -9.29 -8.72 -33.65
C GLN A 199 -9.55 -7.61 -34.69
N GLN A 200 -9.39 -6.35 -34.28
CA GLN A 200 -9.27 -5.25 -35.23
C GLN A 200 -8.12 -5.53 -36.21
N ARG A 201 -8.38 -5.39 -37.51
CA ARG A 201 -7.32 -5.44 -38.52
C ARG A 201 -6.40 -4.25 -38.28
N LEU A 202 -5.18 -4.51 -37.80
CA LEU A 202 -4.23 -3.46 -37.41
C LEU A 202 -3.77 -2.53 -38.56
N PHE A 203 -4.17 -2.76 -39.81
CA PHE A 203 -3.81 -1.89 -40.94
C PHE A 203 -4.86 -1.95 -42.07
N GLU A 204 -5.84 -1.04 -42.06
CA GLU A 204 -6.64 -0.69 -43.23
C GLU A 204 -6.59 0.83 -43.40
N GLY A 205 -5.45 1.39 -43.86
CA GLY A 205 -5.45 2.84 -44.16
C GLY A 205 -4.16 3.53 -44.55
N GLU A 206 -2.96 3.10 -44.12
CA GLU A 206 -1.75 3.89 -44.38
C GLU A 206 -0.85 3.25 -45.44
N ARG A 207 -0.84 3.85 -46.64
CA ARG A 207 0.18 3.58 -47.66
C ARG A 207 1.54 4.01 -47.11
N PHE A 208 2.34 3.03 -46.72
CA PHE A 208 3.72 3.20 -46.28
C PHE A 208 4.52 3.98 -47.34
N ARG A 209 4.86 5.25 -47.06
CA ARG A 209 5.87 6.01 -47.81
C ARG A 209 7.20 5.81 -47.09
N PRO A 210 8.19 5.13 -47.69
CA PRO A 210 9.50 5.02 -47.07
C PRO A 210 10.19 6.39 -47.09
N TYR A 211 10.35 7.01 -45.93
CA TYR A 211 11.28 8.14 -45.77
C TYR A 211 12.71 7.59 -45.74
N SER A 212 13.50 7.88 -46.77
CA SER A 212 14.94 7.67 -46.78
C SER A 212 15.61 8.72 -45.90
N ALA A 213 15.99 8.35 -44.68
CA ALA A 213 16.78 9.22 -43.80
C ALA A 213 18.25 9.26 -44.27
N THR A 214 18.66 10.35 -44.90
CA THR A 214 20.09 10.69 -45.08
C THR A 214 20.60 11.32 -43.79
N ASN A 215 21.20 10.53 -42.91
CA ASN A 215 21.94 11.03 -41.75
C ASN A 215 23.36 11.43 -42.16
N THR A 216 23.56 12.68 -42.57
CA THR A 216 24.87 13.34 -42.51
C THR A 216 24.99 14.05 -41.16
N VAL A 217 25.66 13.42 -40.20
CA VAL A 217 26.05 14.07 -38.94
C VAL A 217 27.26 14.96 -39.25
N GLY A 218 27.02 16.27 -39.32
CA GLY A 218 28.07 17.27 -39.30
C GLY A 218 28.66 17.37 -37.90
N ALA A 219 29.92 17.00 -37.76
CA ALA A 219 30.72 17.28 -36.57
C ALA A 219 31.05 18.79 -36.54
N SER A 220 30.52 19.52 -35.57
CA SER A 220 31.01 20.85 -35.20
C SER A 220 31.65 20.80 -33.83
N ALA A 221 32.93 21.16 -33.83
CA ALA A 221 33.84 21.22 -32.69
C ALA A 221 33.41 22.25 -31.64
N MET A 222 33.56 21.90 -30.36
CA MET A 222 33.52 22.83 -29.23
C MET A 222 34.93 23.36 -28.95
N PRO A 223 35.15 24.67 -28.79
CA PRO A 223 36.43 25.22 -28.36
C PRO A 223 36.63 25.09 -26.85
N ALA A 224 37.82 24.67 -26.45
CA ALA A 224 38.30 24.75 -25.08
C ALA A 224 38.70 26.20 -24.75
N ASN A 225 38.15 26.76 -23.67
CA ASN A 225 38.70 27.96 -23.07
C ASN A 225 38.61 27.83 -21.55
N CYS A 226 39.75 27.49 -20.92
CA CYS A 226 39.97 27.64 -19.49
C CYS A 226 40.81 28.91 -19.31
N GLY A 227 40.21 29.91 -18.69
CA GLY A 227 40.90 30.98 -17.97
C GLY A 227 40.83 30.70 -16.47
#